data_AF-A0A1Q3BNT1-F1
#
_entry.id   AF-A0A1Q3BNT1-F1
#
_cell.length_a   1.000
_cell.length_b   1.000
_cell.length_c   1.000
_cell.angle_alpha   90.00
_cell.angle_beta   90.00
_cell.angle_gamma   90.00
#
_symmetry.space_group_name_H-M   'P 1'
#
loop_
_entity.id
_entity.type
_entity.pdbx_description
1 polymer ?
#
loop_
_entity_poly.entity_id
_entity_poly.type
_entity_poly.pdbx_seq_one_letter_code
_entity_poly.pdbx_strand_id
1 'polypeptide(L)'
;IINSLKNLGKSYSNQELVRKLLRCLPKSWTPKVTAIEEAKDLSTLPLEQLLGSLMTHETTMKNHENVEVKKKKSIALKASKEESESDEDGDVALITSQFKSKREEPTCYKCNKPRHYKNECPNLKKKEQFKKKNEYFKKNKAMVATWSDSDPSTSEEESDEEIAHIAYMAIDDEEDEVNFSFDELQSAYEKLYVEYENVCLKNKSLKKNAISMTNELEILKNENSKYLKEIESLKDKNLFYINEIDILNVSSNLSIDFMEENKLKIEIDALKKTFSTFSNSSTKLDNLLGLQRCVFDKTGLGFEEMKNIKHFKNFFVKKN
;
A
#
# COMPACT_ATOMS: atom_id res chain seq x y z
N ILE A 1 -20.69 -0.65 1.78
CA ILE A 1 -22.09 -0.43 1.33
C ILE A 1 -22.59 -1.56 0.44
N ILE A 2 -21.86 -1.95 -0.62
CA ILE A 2 -22.33 -2.99 -1.57
C ILE A 2 -22.39 -4.40 -0.91
N ASN A 3 -21.40 -4.76 -0.10
CA ASN A 3 -21.45 -6.00 0.70
C ASN A 3 -22.61 -6.04 1.70
N SER A 4 -22.99 -4.90 2.28
CA SER A 4 -24.09 -4.77 3.22
C SER A 4 -25.46 -4.97 2.55
N LEU A 5 -25.59 -4.61 1.27
CA LEU A 5 -26.83 -4.71 0.49
C LEU A 5 -27.09 -6.12 -0.06
N LYS A 6 -26.03 -6.93 -0.25
CA LYS A 6 -26.15 -8.34 -0.65
C LYS A 6 -26.86 -9.18 0.43
N ASN A 7 -26.66 -8.82 1.71
CA ASN A 7 -27.34 -9.42 2.86
C ASN A 7 -28.83 -9.03 2.99
N LEU A 8 -29.28 -8.02 2.24
CA LEU A 8 -30.67 -7.54 2.19
C LEU A 8 -31.44 -8.10 0.98
N GLY A 9 -30.90 -9.12 0.29
CA GLY A 9 -31.57 -9.82 -0.82
C GLY A 9 -31.53 -9.09 -2.17
N LYS A 10 -30.79 -7.99 -2.31
CA LYS A 10 -30.58 -7.30 -3.59
C LYS A 10 -29.20 -7.62 -4.14
N SER A 11 -29.15 -8.47 -5.18
CA SER A 11 -27.95 -8.65 -6.00
C SER A 11 -27.89 -7.54 -7.05
N TYR A 12 -26.71 -6.95 -7.24
CA TYR A 12 -26.44 -6.02 -8.33
C TYR A 12 -25.71 -6.75 -9.43
N SER A 13 -26.13 -6.53 -10.68
CA SER A 13 -25.38 -6.98 -11.85
C SER A 13 -24.09 -6.16 -12.03
N ASN A 14 -23.08 -6.72 -12.68
CA ASN A 14 -21.83 -6.01 -12.97
C ASN A 14 -22.08 -4.67 -13.70
N GLN A 15 -23.05 -4.65 -14.60
CA GLN A 15 -23.45 -3.46 -15.34
C GLN A 15 -23.96 -2.33 -14.44
N GLU A 16 -24.73 -2.65 -13.40
CA GLU A 16 -25.24 -1.66 -12.44
C GLU A 16 -24.14 -1.14 -11.52
N LEU A 17 -23.20 -2.02 -11.13
CA LEU A 17 -22.04 -1.64 -10.32
C LEU A 17 -21.15 -0.65 -11.06
N VAL A 18 -20.85 -0.95 -12.34
CA VAL A 18 -20.06 -0.07 -13.22
C VAL A 18 -20.74 1.28 -13.38
N ARG A 19 -22.04 1.32 -13.67
CA ARG A 19 -22.80 2.59 -13.79
C ARG A 19 -22.83 3.40 -12.50
N LYS A 20 -22.99 2.74 -11.35
CA LYS A 20 -22.96 3.42 -10.04
C LYS A 20 -21.58 4.01 -9.75
N LEU A 21 -20.51 3.29 -10.06
CA LEU A 21 -19.15 3.79 -9.89
C LEU A 21 -18.86 4.99 -10.80
N LEU A 22 -19.22 4.90 -12.08
CA LEU A 22 -19.04 6.02 -13.03
C LEU A 22 -19.82 7.27 -12.59
N ARG A 23 -21.02 7.10 -12.04
CA ARG A 23 -21.84 8.22 -11.50
C ARG A 23 -21.25 8.87 -10.24
N CYS A 24 -20.43 8.14 -9.49
CA CYS A 24 -19.76 8.66 -8.29
C CYS A 24 -18.49 9.48 -8.59
N LEU A 25 -18.05 9.56 -9.86
CA LEU A 25 -16.85 10.30 -10.22
C LEU A 25 -17.06 11.81 -10.28
N PRO A 26 -16.02 12.63 -9.96
CA PRO A 26 -16.09 14.08 -10.07
C PRO A 26 -16.36 14.57 -11.51
N LYS A 27 -16.91 15.78 -11.65
CA LYS A 27 -17.21 16.39 -12.97
C LYS A 27 -16.00 16.50 -13.90
N SER A 28 -14.78 16.58 -13.37
CA SER A 28 -13.55 16.61 -14.17
C SER A 28 -13.29 15.30 -14.94
N TRP A 29 -14.00 14.21 -14.61
CA TRP A 29 -13.88 12.91 -15.24
C TRP A 29 -14.90 12.68 -16.35
N THR A 30 -15.78 13.64 -16.63
CA THR A 30 -16.84 13.48 -17.65
C THR A 30 -16.33 13.06 -19.03
N PRO A 31 -15.21 13.58 -19.58
CA PRO A 31 -14.74 13.13 -20.90
C PRO A 31 -14.31 11.66 -20.88
N LYS A 32 -13.74 11.20 -19.76
CA LYS A 32 -13.31 9.81 -19.58
C LYS A 32 -14.50 8.87 -19.38
N VAL A 33 -15.53 9.31 -18.66
CA VAL A 33 -16.78 8.57 -18.46
C VAL A 33 -17.50 8.38 -19.80
N THR A 34 -17.67 9.44 -20.59
CA THR A 34 -18.30 9.38 -21.91
C THR A 34 -17.53 8.44 -22.86
N ALA A 35 -16.21 8.54 -22.91
CA ALA A 35 -15.39 7.64 -23.73
C ALA A 35 -15.51 6.17 -23.30
N ILE A 36 -15.69 5.87 -22.01
CA ILE A 36 -15.89 4.50 -21.52
C ILE A 36 -17.29 4.00 -21.87
N GLU A 37 -18.31 4.85 -21.76
CA GLU A 37 -19.70 4.52 -22.12
C GLU A 37 -19.87 4.31 -23.64
N GLU A 38 -19.09 5.01 -24.47
CA GLU A 38 -19.12 4.87 -25.93
C GLU A 38 -18.26 3.70 -26.45
N ALA A 39 -17.10 3.44 -25.85
CA ALA A 39 -16.14 2.48 -26.37
C ALA A 39 -16.32 1.04 -25.87
N LYS A 40 -17.07 0.82 -24.77
CA LYS A 40 -17.19 -0.51 -24.14
C LYS A 40 -18.61 -0.82 -23.72
N ASP A 41 -19.02 -2.07 -23.98
CA ASP A 41 -20.27 -2.61 -23.44
C ASP A 41 -20.17 -2.77 -21.91
N LEU A 42 -20.98 -2.00 -21.18
CA LEU A 42 -20.98 -1.97 -19.71
C LEU A 42 -21.32 -3.32 -19.06
N SER A 43 -21.89 -4.26 -19.82
CA SER A 43 -22.23 -5.61 -19.36
C SER A 43 -21.05 -6.60 -19.46
N THR A 44 -20.06 -6.35 -20.32
CA THR A 44 -18.91 -7.24 -20.55
C THR A 44 -17.64 -6.75 -19.88
N LEU A 45 -17.60 -5.52 -19.40
CA LEU A 45 -16.43 -4.92 -18.77
C LEU A 45 -16.21 -5.46 -17.34
N PRO A 46 -15.12 -6.20 -17.07
CA PRO A 46 -14.77 -6.58 -15.71
C PRO A 46 -14.40 -5.35 -14.88
N LEU A 47 -14.79 -5.37 -13.61
CA LEU A 47 -14.65 -4.24 -12.68
C LEU A 47 -13.19 -3.85 -12.46
N GLU A 48 -12.31 -4.85 -12.48
CA GLU A 48 -10.87 -4.70 -12.29
C GLU A 48 -10.25 -3.89 -13.43
N GLN A 49 -10.71 -4.11 -14.67
CA GLN A 49 -10.25 -3.32 -15.82
C GLN A 49 -10.74 -1.87 -15.76
N LEU A 50 -11.97 -1.66 -15.29
CA LEU A 50 -12.50 -0.31 -15.08
C LEU A 50 -11.67 0.45 -14.03
N LEU A 51 -11.42 -0.19 -12.89
CA LEU A 51 -10.65 0.38 -11.80
C LEU A 51 -9.20 0.68 -12.23
N GLY A 52 -8.57 -0.24 -12.99
CA GLY A 52 -7.24 -0.01 -13.57
C GLY A 52 -7.20 1.18 -14.53
N SER A 53 -8.20 1.32 -15.40
CA SER A 53 -8.30 2.49 -16.28
C SER A 53 -8.52 3.79 -15.51
N LEU A 54 -9.26 3.74 -14.40
CA LEU A 54 -9.52 4.90 -13.54
C LEU A 54 -8.24 5.35 -12.83
N MET A 55 -7.52 4.43 -12.20
CA MET A 55 -6.24 4.68 -11.51
C MET A 55 -5.17 5.26 -12.45
N THR A 56 -5.11 4.74 -13.68
CA THR A 56 -4.19 5.24 -14.70
C THR A 56 -4.51 6.69 -15.07
N HIS A 57 -5.80 7.00 -15.28
CA HIS A 57 -6.24 8.36 -15.58
C HIS A 57 -5.96 9.34 -14.43
N GLU A 58 -6.17 8.91 -13.18
CA GLU A 58 -5.84 9.71 -11.99
C GLU A 58 -4.35 10.08 -11.96
N THR A 59 -3.48 9.11 -12.24
CA THR A 59 -2.03 9.30 -12.25
C THR A 59 -1.61 10.26 -13.37
N THR A 60 -2.21 10.13 -14.55
CA THR A 60 -1.94 11.05 -15.66
C THR A 60 -2.38 12.48 -15.35
N MET A 61 -3.56 12.68 -14.73
CA MET A 61 -4.02 14.01 -14.33
C MET A 61 -3.08 14.67 -13.32
N LYS A 62 -2.65 13.94 -12.29
CA LYS A 62 -1.68 14.43 -11.28
C LYS A 62 -0.32 14.78 -11.88
N ASN A 63 0.11 14.07 -12.93
CA ASN A 63 1.36 14.38 -13.62
C ASN A 63 1.24 15.64 -14.48
N HIS A 64 0.11 15.86 -15.16
CA HIS A 64 -0.13 17.09 -15.93
C HIS A 64 -0.24 18.33 -15.03
N GLU A 65 -0.89 18.25 -13.87
CA GLU A 65 -0.90 19.34 -12.87
C GLU A 65 0.53 19.68 -12.38
N ASN A 66 1.39 18.68 -12.16
CA ASN A 66 2.78 18.90 -11.76
C ASN A 66 3.67 19.47 -12.88
N VAL A 67 3.35 19.20 -14.15
CA VAL A 67 4.11 19.69 -15.31
C VAL A 67 3.70 21.11 -15.67
N GLU A 68 2.42 21.48 -15.55
CA GLU A 68 1.96 22.85 -15.80
C GLU A 68 2.55 23.84 -14.79
N VAL A 69 2.68 23.45 -13.52
CA VAL A 69 3.37 24.26 -12.49
C VAL A 69 4.90 24.35 -12.74
N LYS A 70 5.47 23.42 -13.52
CA LYS A 70 6.91 23.32 -13.83
C LYS A 70 7.31 23.77 -15.24
N LYS A 71 6.41 24.37 -16.04
CA LYS A 71 6.81 25.09 -17.27
C LYS A 71 7.57 26.36 -16.88
N LYS A 72 8.83 26.16 -16.50
CA LYS A 72 9.84 27.18 -16.21
C LYS A 72 10.12 27.96 -17.49
N LYS A 73 9.99 29.28 -17.42
CA LYS A 73 10.71 30.20 -18.29
C LYS A 73 12.20 29.82 -18.22
N SER A 74 12.78 29.46 -19.35
CA SER A 74 14.21 29.22 -19.49
C SER A 74 14.95 30.53 -19.29
N ILE A 75 15.60 30.70 -18.14
CA ILE A 75 16.51 31.82 -17.90
C ILE A 75 17.92 31.28 -18.14
N ALA A 76 18.52 31.66 -19.27
CA ALA A 76 19.93 31.45 -19.52
C ALA A 76 20.73 32.50 -18.74
N LEU A 77 21.56 32.07 -17.78
CA LEU A 77 22.50 32.94 -17.08
C LEU A 77 23.78 33.05 -17.90
N LYS A 78 24.07 34.23 -18.43
CA LYS A 78 25.37 34.56 -19.03
C LYS A 78 26.31 34.98 -17.89
N ALA A 79 27.42 34.27 -17.73
CA ALA A 79 28.45 34.61 -16.76
C ALA A 79 29.38 35.65 -17.35
N SER A 80 29.29 36.88 -16.87
CA SER A 80 30.31 37.92 -17.07
C SER A 80 31.18 37.98 -15.83
N LYS A 81 32.48 37.83 -16.03
CA LYS A 81 33.52 37.95 -14.99
C LYS A 81 33.93 39.41 -14.91
N GLU A 82 33.61 40.07 -13.80
CA GLU A 82 34.25 41.33 -13.42
C GLU A 82 34.65 41.27 -11.95
N GLU A 83 35.89 41.66 -11.71
CA GLU A 83 36.53 41.79 -10.41
C GLU A 83 36.11 43.13 -9.81
N SER A 84 35.50 43.11 -8.63
CA SER A 84 35.37 44.29 -7.79
C SER A 84 35.48 43.88 -6.33
N GLU A 85 36.56 44.30 -5.70
CA GLU A 85 36.75 44.30 -4.26
C GLU A 85 35.76 45.30 -3.63
N SER A 86 34.93 44.84 -2.70
CA SER A 86 34.26 45.70 -1.74
C SER A 86 34.06 44.92 -0.45
N ASP A 87 34.91 45.24 0.53
CA ASP A 87 34.71 44.89 1.94
C ASP A 87 33.51 45.67 2.47
N GLU A 88 32.47 44.98 2.95
CA GLU A 88 31.57 45.49 4.00
C GLU A 88 30.88 44.31 4.71
N ASP A 89 30.81 44.47 6.03
CA ASP A 89 30.73 43.45 7.08
C ASP A 89 29.29 43.05 7.45
N GLY A 90 29.14 41.81 7.94
CA GLY A 90 28.12 41.42 8.92
C GLY A 90 26.67 41.25 8.48
N ASP A 91 26.28 40.06 8.00
CA ASP A 91 25.08 39.34 8.52
C ASP A 91 24.75 37.95 7.90
N VAL A 92 25.73 37.17 7.45
CA VAL A 92 25.47 35.81 6.87
C VAL A 92 26.04 34.66 7.73
N ALA A 93 26.50 34.96 8.95
CA ALA A 93 27.18 33.99 9.81
C ALA A 93 26.26 33.05 10.63
N LEU A 94 24.92 33.20 10.57
CA LEU A 94 24.00 32.54 11.51
C LEU A 94 23.24 31.31 10.98
N ILE A 95 23.38 30.93 9.70
CA ILE A 95 22.64 29.77 9.14
C ILE A 95 23.51 28.51 9.00
N THR A 96 24.84 28.59 9.11
CA THR A 96 25.73 27.45 8.84
C THR A 96 26.05 26.56 10.05
N SER A 97 25.53 26.85 11.24
CA SER A 97 25.90 26.15 12.48
C SER A 97 25.04 24.93 12.84
N GLN A 98 23.97 24.62 12.10
CA GLN A 98 23.01 23.54 12.47
C GLN A 98 22.99 22.30 11.56
N PHE A 99 23.94 22.14 10.64
CA PHE A 99 24.15 20.86 9.94
C PHE A 99 25.59 20.36 10.12
N LYS A 100 25.89 19.89 11.34
CA LYS A 100 27.03 18.99 11.59
C LYS A 100 26.61 17.54 11.32
N SER A 101 26.28 17.21 10.07
CA SER A 101 26.42 15.83 9.59
C SER A 101 27.82 15.69 9.00
N LYS A 102 28.56 14.70 9.50
CA LYS A 102 29.94 14.34 9.14
C LYS A 102 30.23 14.61 7.66
N ARG A 103 31.03 15.63 7.35
CA ARG A 103 31.58 15.84 6.01
C ARG A 103 32.84 15.01 5.92
N GLU A 104 32.83 13.98 5.09
CA GLU A 104 34.07 13.34 4.64
C GLU A 104 34.91 14.39 3.92
N GLU A 105 36.20 14.47 4.26
CA GLU A 105 37.11 15.43 3.64
C GLU A 105 37.19 15.17 2.12
N PRO A 106 37.19 16.23 1.28
CA PRO A 106 37.33 16.05 -0.16
C PRO A 106 38.64 15.32 -0.48
N THR A 107 38.51 14.17 -1.13
CA THR A 107 39.62 13.32 -1.57
C THR A 107 40.01 13.67 -3.00
N CYS A 108 41.31 13.75 -3.26
CA CYS A 108 41.81 13.99 -4.61
C CYS A 108 41.55 12.77 -5.50
N TYR A 109 40.67 12.88 -6.50
CA TYR A 109 40.33 11.81 -7.47
C TYR A 109 41.52 11.18 -8.22
N LYS A 110 42.73 11.78 -8.17
CA LYS A 110 43.93 11.26 -8.84
C LYS A 110 44.91 10.53 -7.91
N CYS A 111 44.90 10.81 -6.60
CA CYS A 111 45.81 10.17 -5.65
C CYS A 111 45.12 9.63 -4.39
N ASN A 112 43.79 9.73 -4.31
CA ASN A 112 42.92 9.27 -3.22
C ASN A 112 43.40 9.67 -1.82
N LYS A 113 44.09 10.81 -1.70
CA LYS A 113 44.47 11.39 -0.41
C LYS A 113 43.51 12.52 -0.06
N PRO A 114 43.03 12.60 1.19
CA PRO A 114 42.28 13.75 1.65
C PRO A 114 43.17 15.00 1.66
N ARG A 115 42.57 16.19 1.73
CA ARG A 115 43.19 17.53 1.91
C ARG A 115 43.46 18.38 0.65
N HIS A 116 43.22 17.90 -0.56
CA HIS A 116 43.37 18.73 -1.77
C HIS A 116 42.49 18.25 -2.92
N TYR A 117 42.09 19.17 -3.80
CA TYR A 117 41.34 18.84 -5.03
C TYR A 117 42.31 18.47 -6.16
N LYS A 118 41.78 17.87 -7.24
CA LYS A 118 42.57 17.42 -8.41
C LYS A 118 43.56 18.49 -8.89
N ASN A 119 43.14 19.76 -8.88
CA ASN A 119 43.90 20.90 -9.42
C ASN A 119 45.15 21.25 -8.58
N GLU A 120 45.22 20.81 -7.32
CA GLU A 120 46.31 21.11 -6.38
C GLU A 120 47.19 19.90 -6.09
N CYS A 121 46.99 18.79 -6.82
CA CYS A 121 47.69 17.55 -6.56
C CYS A 121 49.20 17.66 -6.83
N PRO A 122 50.09 17.38 -5.85
CA PRO A 122 51.54 17.43 -6.03
C PRO A 122 52.06 16.55 -7.18
N ASN A 123 51.30 15.50 -7.56
CA ASN A 123 51.64 14.61 -8.66
C ASN A 123 51.33 15.17 -10.06
N LEU A 124 50.56 16.26 -10.19
CA LEU A 124 50.38 16.97 -11.47
C LEU A 124 51.59 17.85 -11.81
N LYS A 125 52.17 18.52 -10.80
CA LYS A 125 53.38 19.34 -10.96
C LYS A 125 54.60 18.54 -11.43
N LYS A 126 54.67 17.24 -11.10
CA LYS A 126 55.73 16.36 -11.62
C LYS A 126 55.54 16.00 -13.10
N LYS A 127 54.32 15.97 -13.65
CA LYS A 127 54.08 15.68 -15.09
C LYS A 127 54.33 16.90 -15.98
N GLU A 128 54.18 18.12 -15.48
CA GLU A 128 54.52 19.35 -16.24
C GLU A 128 56.04 19.54 -16.42
N GLN A 129 56.85 19.06 -15.49
CA GLN A 129 58.32 19.18 -15.58
C GLN A 129 58.96 18.22 -16.61
N PHE A 130 58.28 17.13 -16.97
CA PHE A 130 58.76 16.21 -18.02
C PHE A 130 58.36 16.62 -19.44
N LYS A 131 57.34 17.48 -19.62
CA LYS A 131 56.96 18.01 -20.94
C LYS A 131 57.75 19.27 -21.35
N LYS A 132 58.29 20.03 -20.39
CA LYS A 132 59.06 21.28 -20.66
C LYS A 132 60.47 21.08 -21.25
N LYS A 133 60.95 19.84 -21.45
CA LYS A 133 62.28 19.58 -22.06
C LYS A 133 62.29 19.35 -23.58
N ASN A 134 61.14 19.24 -24.24
CA ASN A 134 61.07 19.02 -25.69
C ASN A 134 60.39 20.17 -26.47
N GLU A 135 60.38 21.38 -25.91
CA GLU A 135 59.76 22.55 -26.54
C GLU A 135 60.75 23.73 -26.64
N TYR A 136 61.98 23.43 -27.03
CA TYR A 136 62.97 24.42 -27.45
C TYR A 136 63.76 23.87 -28.63
N PHE A 137 63.12 23.64 -29.78
CA PHE A 137 63.73 23.60 -31.12
C PHE A 137 62.63 23.29 -32.13
N LYS A 138 61.96 24.35 -32.61
CA LYS A 138 61.38 24.49 -33.96
C LYS A 138 60.53 25.76 -34.00
N LYS A 139 61.21 26.90 -34.14
CA LYS A 139 60.63 28.08 -34.77
C LYS A 139 60.88 27.95 -36.28
N ASN A 140 59.79 28.01 -37.05
CA ASN A 140 59.67 28.47 -38.43
C ASN A 140 60.79 28.12 -39.43
N LYS A 141 60.51 27.16 -40.32
CA LYS A 141 60.89 27.31 -41.74
C LYS A 141 59.87 26.58 -42.63
N ALA A 142 59.24 27.36 -43.50
CA ALA A 142 58.33 26.94 -44.55
C ALA A 142 59.05 26.25 -45.72
N MET A 143 58.25 25.62 -46.59
CA MET A 143 58.54 25.08 -47.93
C MET A 143 59.50 23.87 -48.01
N VAL A 144 58.98 22.73 -48.48
CA VAL A 144 59.43 21.98 -49.68
C VAL A 144 58.72 20.63 -49.72
N ALA A 145 58.16 20.31 -50.89
CA ALA A 145 57.59 19.02 -51.25
C ALA A 145 58.70 18.02 -51.63
N THR A 146 58.58 16.77 -51.20
CA THR A 146 59.01 15.55 -51.93
C THR A 146 58.41 14.31 -51.26
N TRP A 147 57.95 13.41 -52.11
CA TRP A 147 57.28 12.12 -51.84
C TRP A 147 58.07 11.10 -51.00
N SER A 148 57.32 10.29 -50.23
CA SER A 148 57.49 8.83 -50.02
C SER A 148 56.42 8.41 -49.00
N ASP A 149 55.26 7.91 -49.42
CA ASP A 149 54.97 6.49 -49.67
C ASP A 149 55.43 5.56 -48.53
N SER A 150 54.49 5.26 -47.62
CA SER A 150 54.44 4.11 -46.70
C SER A 150 53.09 4.12 -45.99
N ASP A 151 52.10 3.43 -46.56
CA ASP A 151 50.91 2.92 -45.86
C ASP A 151 51.23 1.56 -45.18
N PRO A 152 50.31 0.93 -44.43
CA PRO A 152 49.65 1.37 -43.20
C PRO A 152 49.84 0.29 -42.09
N SER A 153 49.40 0.53 -40.85
CA SER A 153 48.59 -0.42 -40.04
C SER A 153 48.70 -0.24 -38.52
N THR A 154 47.57 -0.57 -37.88
CA THR A 154 47.40 -1.14 -36.51
C THR A 154 47.27 -0.10 -35.39
N SER A 155 46.20 -0.03 -34.58
CA SER A 155 45.01 -0.87 -34.39
C SER A 155 43.97 -0.07 -33.59
N GLU A 156 42.70 -0.40 -33.85
CA GLU A 156 41.52 -0.38 -32.98
C GLU A 156 41.69 0.13 -31.54
N GLU A 157 40.86 1.08 -31.13
CA GLU A 157 39.70 0.77 -30.30
C GLU A 157 38.68 1.92 -30.37
N GLU A 158 37.46 1.55 -30.74
CA GLU A 158 36.26 2.38 -30.72
C GLU A 158 35.97 2.82 -29.29
N SER A 159 35.98 4.12 -29.06
CA SER A 159 35.07 4.72 -28.08
C SER A 159 34.43 5.90 -28.78
N ASP A 160 33.32 5.64 -29.45
CA ASP A 160 32.40 6.64 -29.97
C ASP A 160 31.79 7.40 -28.78
N GLU A 161 32.58 8.26 -28.14
CA GLU A 161 32.03 9.40 -27.43
C GLU A 161 31.60 10.39 -28.51
N GLU A 162 30.32 10.34 -28.89
CA GLU A 162 29.63 11.39 -29.65
C GLU A 162 29.76 12.72 -28.89
N ILE A 163 30.88 13.40 -29.07
CA ILE A 163 31.04 14.80 -28.69
C ILE A 163 30.16 15.56 -29.69
N ALA A 164 28.94 15.89 -29.26
CA ALA A 164 28.06 16.78 -29.98
C ALA A 164 28.78 18.13 -30.17
N HIS A 165 29.45 18.28 -31.31
CA HIS A 165 29.92 19.57 -31.78
C HIS A 165 28.67 20.39 -32.10
N ILE A 166 28.27 21.25 -31.16
CA ILE A 166 27.21 22.24 -31.37
C ILE A 166 27.71 23.15 -32.49
N ALA A 167 27.27 22.87 -33.72
CA ALA A 167 27.46 23.76 -34.85
C ALA A 167 26.57 24.99 -34.63
N TYR A 168 27.19 26.11 -34.29
CA TYR A 168 26.52 27.41 -34.29
C TYR A 168 26.27 27.81 -35.74
N MET A 169 25.01 27.71 -36.17
CA MET A 169 24.59 28.41 -37.38
C MET A 169 24.54 29.90 -37.03
N ALA A 170 25.38 30.70 -37.70
CA ALA A 170 25.19 32.14 -37.73
C ALA A 170 23.82 32.37 -38.38
N ILE A 171 22.86 32.84 -37.59
CA ILE A 171 21.68 33.46 -38.15
C ILE A 171 22.16 34.87 -38.48
N ASP A 172 22.23 35.21 -39.76
CA ASP A 172 22.30 36.60 -40.19
C ASP A 172 20.94 37.22 -39.86
N ASP A 173 20.69 37.44 -38.57
CA ASP A 173 19.60 38.26 -38.10
C ASP A 173 20.02 39.69 -38.45
N GLU A 174 19.33 40.29 -39.42
CA GLU A 174 19.28 41.74 -39.51
C GLU A 174 18.92 42.23 -38.11
N GLU A 175 19.90 42.81 -37.42
CA GLU A 175 19.73 43.39 -36.10
C GLU A 175 18.74 44.54 -36.26
N ASP A 176 17.44 44.24 -36.13
CA ASP A 176 16.45 45.21 -35.69
C ASP A 176 16.86 45.58 -34.26
N GLU A 177 17.86 46.44 -34.17
CA GLU A 177 18.38 47.03 -32.95
C GLU A 177 17.27 47.96 -32.43
N VAL A 178 16.27 47.37 -31.78
CA VAL A 178 15.18 48.10 -31.12
C VAL A 178 15.82 48.85 -29.95
N ASN A 179 16.26 50.06 -30.26
CA ASN A 179 16.94 50.94 -29.34
C ASN A 179 15.90 51.52 -28.38
N PHE A 180 15.59 50.78 -27.30
CA PHE A 180 14.74 51.29 -26.22
C PHE A 180 15.33 52.59 -25.70
N SER A 181 14.49 53.61 -25.53
CA SER A 181 14.97 54.82 -24.87
C SER A 181 15.33 54.48 -23.42
N PHE A 182 16.38 55.11 -22.90
CA PHE A 182 16.82 54.92 -21.52
C PHE A 182 15.66 55.14 -20.51
N ASP A 183 14.77 56.08 -20.81
CA ASP A 183 13.60 56.39 -19.98
C ASP A 183 12.57 55.24 -19.97
N GLU A 184 12.38 54.55 -21.11
CA GLU A 184 11.48 53.40 -21.19
C GLU A 184 12.02 52.20 -20.42
N LEU A 185 13.33 51.95 -20.51
CA LEU A 185 14.01 50.92 -19.73
C LEU A 185 13.96 51.20 -18.22
N GLN A 186 14.20 52.46 -17.83
CA GLN A 186 14.12 52.89 -16.44
C GLN A 186 12.70 52.70 -15.87
N SER A 187 11.66 53.08 -16.63
CA SER A 187 10.27 52.89 -16.23
C SER A 187 9.90 51.41 -16.08
N ALA A 188 10.39 50.55 -16.98
CA ALA A 188 10.17 49.11 -16.92
C ALA A 188 10.85 48.49 -15.68
N TYR A 189 12.08 48.91 -15.37
CA TYR A 189 12.82 48.44 -14.20
C TYR A 189 12.12 48.84 -12.89
N GLU A 190 11.64 50.08 -12.79
CA GLU A 190 10.97 50.56 -11.58
C GLU A 190 9.64 49.84 -11.33
N LYS A 191 8.86 49.57 -12.39
CA LYS A 191 7.66 48.71 -12.30
C LYS A 191 8.00 47.30 -11.84
N LEU A 192 9.05 46.70 -12.41
CA LEU A 192 9.51 45.36 -12.04
C LEU A 192 9.96 45.30 -10.57
N TYR A 193 10.64 46.35 -10.09
CA TYR A 193 11.09 46.44 -8.70
C TYR A 193 9.91 46.52 -7.72
N VAL A 194 8.89 47.33 -8.03
CA VAL A 194 7.66 47.41 -7.21
C VAL A 194 6.93 46.05 -7.20
N GLU A 195 6.86 45.36 -8.33
CA GLU A 195 6.30 44.00 -8.37
C GLU A 195 7.11 43.01 -7.53
N TYR A 196 8.44 43.05 -7.59
CA TYR A 196 9.33 42.23 -6.78
C TYR A 196 9.09 42.46 -5.28
N GLU A 197 9.00 43.71 -4.84
CA GLU A 197 8.74 44.04 -3.43
C GLU A 197 7.38 43.49 -2.97
N ASN A 198 6.34 43.65 -3.79
CA ASN A 198 5.01 43.10 -3.53
C ASN A 198 5.03 41.57 -3.42
N VAL A 199 5.78 40.88 -4.29
CA VAL A 199 5.96 39.42 -4.23
C VAL A 199 6.70 39.03 -2.94
N CYS A 200 7.72 39.78 -2.54
CA CYS A 200 8.45 39.53 -1.30
C CYS A 200 7.55 39.65 -0.06
N LEU A 201 6.68 40.66 -0.01
CA LEU A 201 5.71 40.82 1.08
C LEU A 201 4.71 39.66 1.12
N LYS A 202 4.18 39.24 -0.03
CA LYS A 202 3.31 38.07 -0.14
C LYS A 202 4.03 36.78 0.31
N ASN A 203 5.30 36.61 -0.02
CA ASN A 203 6.05 35.42 0.41
C ASN A 203 6.28 35.42 1.93
N LYS A 204 6.54 36.58 2.54
CA LYS A 204 6.61 36.73 4.00
C LYS A 204 5.29 36.36 4.68
N SER A 205 4.14 36.77 4.15
CA SER A 205 2.84 36.40 4.72
C SER A 205 2.53 34.91 4.54
N LEU A 206 2.80 34.34 3.36
CA LEU A 206 2.63 32.90 3.12
C LEU A 206 3.51 32.05 4.04
N LYS A 207 4.75 32.47 4.30
CA LYS A 207 5.64 31.78 5.24
C LYS A 207 5.06 31.77 6.66
N LYS A 208 4.48 32.87 7.11
CA LYS A 208 3.79 32.93 8.42
C LYS A 208 2.59 31.99 8.47
N ASN A 209 1.77 31.99 7.42
CA ASN A 209 0.61 31.09 7.33
C ASN A 209 1.02 29.61 7.31
N ALA A 210 2.10 29.27 6.59
CA ALA A 210 2.64 27.92 6.56
C ALA A 210 3.12 27.44 7.94
N ILE A 211 3.77 28.31 8.71
CA ILE A 211 4.18 28.00 10.10
C ILE A 211 2.94 27.81 10.99
N SER A 212 1.93 28.67 10.86
CA SER A 212 0.66 28.53 11.62
C SER A 212 -0.01 27.19 11.33
N MET A 213 -0.20 26.85 10.05
CA MET A 213 -0.80 25.57 9.66
C MET A 213 0.03 24.36 10.12
N THR A 214 1.36 24.47 10.12
CA THR A 214 2.23 23.38 10.61
C THR A 214 2.02 23.14 12.11
N ASN A 215 1.89 24.21 12.91
CA ASN A 215 1.61 24.09 14.34
C ASN A 215 0.22 23.50 14.61
N GLU A 216 -0.80 23.92 13.85
CA GLU A 216 -2.14 23.33 13.94
C GLU A 216 -2.14 21.83 13.60
N LEU A 217 -1.42 21.43 12.56
CA LEU A 217 -1.25 20.01 12.21
C LEU A 217 -0.54 19.22 13.32
N GLU A 218 0.43 19.82 14.00
CA GLU A 218 1.11 19.18 15.14
C GLU A 218 0.18 19.00 16.34
N ILE A 219 -0.66 20.00 16.65
CA ILE A 219 -1.69 19.91 17.69
C ILE A 219 -2.69 18.80 17.36
N LEU A 220 -3.26 18.81 16.16
CA LEU A 220 -4.21 17.79 15.71
C LEU A 220 -3.61 16.39 15.71
N LYS A 221 -2.32 16.26 15.36
CA LYS A 221 -1.60 14.98 15.42
C LYS A 221 -1.49 14.47 16.86
N ASN A 222 -1.23 15.37 17.82
CA ASN A 222 -1.16 15.02 19.23
C ASN A 222 -2.54 14.61 19.79
N GLU A 223 -3.61 15.31 19.40
CA GLU A 223 -4.98 14.95 19.77
C GLU A 223 -5.38 13.59 19.19
N ASN A 224 -5.11 13.33 17.91
CA ASN A 224 -5.33 12.03 17.29
C ASN A 224 -4.57 10.91 18.00
N SER A 225 -3.33 11.17 18.46
CA SER A 225 -2.58 10.20 19.26
C SER A 225 -3.26 9.89 20.60
N LYS A 226 -3.91 10.86 21.24
CA LYS A 226 -4.70 10.63 22.47
C LYS A 226 -5.93 9.78 22.19
N TYR A 227 -6.70 10.12 21.16
CA TYR A 227 -7.88 9.35 20.77
C TYR A 227 -7.55 7.90 20.39
N LEU A 228 -6.43 7.67 19.70
CA LEU A 228 -5.98 6.32 19.39
C LEU A 228 -5.69 5.48 20.64
N LYS A 229 -5.02 6.07 21.64
CA LYS A 229 -4.76 5.37 22.92
C LYS A 229 -6.05 5.07 23.68
N GLU A 230 -7.02 5.99 23.64
CA GLU A 230 -8.33 5.78 24.26
C GLU A 230 -9.09 4.64 23.58
N ILE A 231 -9.13 4.63 22.24
CA ILE A 231 -9.74 3.55 21.45
C ILE A 231 -9.10 2.20 21.78
N GLU A 232 -7.78 2.14 21.90
CA GLU A 232 -7.07 0.91 22.26
C GLU A 232 -7.46 0.44 23.66
N SER A 233 -7.50 1.35 24.65
CA SER A 233 -7.94 1.02 26.00
C SER A 233 -9.39 0.53 26.06
N LEU A 234 -10.28 1.08 25.23
CA LEU A 234 -11.68 0.65 25.13
C LEU A 234 -11.80 -0.71 24.45
N LYS A 235 -10.97 -0.98 23.44
CA LYS A 235 -10.90 -2.28 22.77
C LYS A 235 -10.48 -3.38 23.74
N ASP A 236 -9.49 -3.12 24.57
CA ASP A 236 -9.04 -4.05 25.61
C ASP A 236 -10.12 -4.32 26.66
N LYS A 237 -10.84 -3.28 27.10
CA LYS A 237 -12.00 -3.42 28.01
C LYS A 237 -13.12 -4.24 27.37
N ASN A 238 -13.44 -3.99 26.10
CA ASN A 238 -14.46 -4.76 25.39
C ASN A 238 -14.04 -6.23 25.24
N LEU A 239 -12.77 -6.52 24.99
CA LEU A 239 -12.26 -7.90 24.96
C LEU A 239 -12.44 -8.59 26.31
N PHE A 240 -12.16 -7.88 27.41
CA PHE A 240 -12.40 -8.38 28.76
C PHE A 240 -13.88 -8.70 29.00
N TYR A 241 -14.80 -7.78 28.66
CA TYR A 241 -16.23 -8.01 28.85
C TYR A 241 -16.79 -9.13 27.96
N ILE A 242 -16.29 -9.29 26.74
CA ILE A 242 -16.67 -10.41 25.86
C ILE A 242 -16.28 -11.73 26.51
N ASN A 243 -15.06 -11.85 27.02
CA ASN A 243 -14.61 -13.06 27.69
C ASN A 243 -15.44 -13.35 28.96
N GLU A 244 -15.80 -12.32 29.72
CA GLU A 244 -16.63 -12.47 30.91
C GLU A 244 -18.05 -12.95 30.57
N ILE A 245 -18.64 -12.42 29.49
CA ILE A 245 -19.93 -12.88 28.97
C ILE A 245 -19.85 -14.35 28.55
N ASP A 246 -18.78 -14.75 27.85
CA ASP A 246 -18.59 -16.14 27.41
C ASP A 246 -18.50 -17.11 28.60
N ILE A 247 -17.76 -16.73 29.66
CA ILE A 247 -17.67 -17.51 30.89
C ILE A 247 -19.04 -17.64 31.56
N LEU A 248 -19.78 -16.54 31.69
CA LEU A 248 -21.12 -16.56 32.29
C LEU A 248 -22.09 -17.43 31.47
N ASN A 249 -22.00 -17.37 30.14
CA ASN A 249 -22.84 -18.17 29.26
C ASN A 249 -22.55 -19.67 29.40
N VAL A 250 -21.27 -20.06 29.45
CA VAL A 250 -20.88 -21.45 29.72
C VAL A 250 -21.37 -21.90 31.09
N SER A 251 -21.23 -21.07 32.13
CA SER A 251 -21.72 -21.38 33.47
C SER A 251 -23.24 -21.55 33.51
N SER A 252 -23.97 -20.71 32.77
CA SER A 252 -25.43 -20.79 32.68
C SER A 252 -25.86 -22.08 31.98
N ASN A 253 -25.23 -22.43 30.85
CA ASN A 253 -25.53 -23.66 30.12
C ASN A 253 -25.25 -24.90 30.98
N LEU A 254 -24.10 -24.95 31.66
CA LEU A 254 -23.78 -26.06 32.56
C LEU A 254 -24.81 -26.21 33.69
N SER A 255 -25.32 -25.09 34.20
CA SER A 255 -26.38 -25.12 35.22
C SER A 255 -27.69 -25.65 34.66
N ILE A 256 -28.05 -25.32 33.42
CA ILE A 256 -29.26 -25.85 32.76
C ILE A 256 -29.11 -27.35 32.55
N ASP A 257 -27.98 -27.80 32.01
CA ASP A 257 -27.69 -29.21 31.77
C ASP A 257 -27.77 -30.02 33.06
N PHE A 258 -27.24 -29.48 34.17
CA PHE A 258 -27.32 -30.12 35.48
C PHE A 258 -28.78 -30.27 35.97
N MET A 259 -29.62 -29.28 35.75
CA MET A 259 -31.04 -29.36 36.13
C MET A 259 -31.78 -30.40 35.28
N GLU A 260 -31.48 -30.48 34.00
CA GLU A 260 -32.06 -31.47 33.09
C GLU A 260 -31.59 -32.90 33.41
N GLU A 261 -30.31 -33.09 33.74
CA GLU A 261 -29.77 -34.38 34.21
C GLU A 261 -30.49 -34.85 35.48
N ASN A 262 -30.68 -33.96 36.46
CA ASN A 262 -31.41 -34.30 37.68
C ASN A 262 -32.86 -34.68 37.41
N LYS A 263 -33.54 -33.98 36.48
CA LYS A 263 -34.89 -34.32 36.07
C LYS A 263 -34.95 -35.71 35.44
N LEU A 264 -34.05 -36.01 34.49
CA LEU A 264 -33.96 -37.32 33.85
C LEU A 264 -33.66 -38.42 34.86
N LYS A 265 -32.81 -38.16 35.86
CA LYS A 265 -32.50 -39.10 36.93
C LYS A 265 -33.74 -39.46 37.75
N ILE A 266 -34.57 -38.49 38.10
CA ILE A 266 -35.85 -38.70 38.80
C ILE A 266 -36.80 -39.56 37.94
N GLU A 267 -36.91 -39.26 36.65
CA GLU A 267 -37.75 -40.03 35.71
C GLU A 267 -37.25 -41.47 35.56
N ILE A 268 -35.94 -41.69 35.44
CA ILE A 268 -35.33 -43.02 35.38
C ILE A 268 -35.61 -43.82 36.65
N ASP A 269 -35.49 -43.21 37.83
CA ASP A 269 -35.74 -43.90 39.10
C ASP A 269 -37.22 -44.27 39.26
N ALA A 270 -38.14 -43.40 38.82
CA ALA A 270 -39.56 -43.72 38.74
C ALA A 270 -39.83 -44.88 37.77
N LEU A 271 -39.23 -44.86 36.58
CA LEU A 271 -39.39 -45.92 35.58
C LEU A 271 -38.83 -47.26 36.07
N LYS A 272 -37.64 -47.27 36.68
CA LYS A 272 -37.05 -48.46 37.32
C LYS A 272 -37.97 -49.08 38.36
N LYS A 273 -38.64 -48.24 39.17
CA LYS A 273 -39.61 -48.71 40.16
C LYS A 273 -40.80 -49.40 39.48
N THR A 274 -41.38 -48.79 38.45
CA THR A 274 -42.48 -49.39 37.69
C THR A 274 -42.07 -50.70 36.99
N PHE A 275 -40.87 -50.76 36.43
CA PHE A 275 -40.32 -51.95 35.79
C PHE A 275 -40.11 -53.08 36.79
N SER A 276 -39.63 -52.80 38.00
CA SER A 276 -39.51 -53.80 39.07
C SER A 276 -40.86 -54.41 39.44
N THR A 277 -41.91 -53.59 39.60
CA THR A 277 -43.27 -54.11 39.82
C THR A 277 -43.79 -54.94 38.65
N PHE A 278 -43.54 -54.51 37.41
CA PHE A 278 -43.92 -55.27 36.22
C PHE A 278 -43.18 -56.60 36.10
N SER A 279 -41.88 -56.61 36.39
CA SER A 279 -41.07 -57.83 36.41
C SER A 279 -41.59 -58.80 37.47
N ASN A 280 -41.97 -58.31 38.66
CA ASN A 280 -42.53 -59.14 39.73
C ASN A 280 -43.92 -59.69 39.39
N SER A 281 -44.76 -58.94 38.67
CA SER A 281 -46.04 -59.47 38.20
C SER A 281 -45.84 -60.48 37.07
N SER A 282 -44.89 -60.24 36.16
CA SER A 282 -44.53 -61.17 35.08
C SER A 282 -44.01 -62.50 35.62
N THR A 283 -43.14 -62.51 36.64
CA THR A 283 -42.67 -63.78 37.23
C THR A 283 -43.79 -64.54 37.93
N LYS A 284 -44.71 -63.85 38.62
CA LYS A 284 -45.92 -64.48 39.18
C LYS A 284 -46.80 -65.09 38.10
N LEU A 285 -46.96 -64.41 36.96
CA LEU A 285 -47.72 -64.92 35.82
C LEU A 285 -47.02 -66.14 35.19
N ASP A 286 -45.71 -66.08 34.96
CA ASP A 286 -44.93 -67.21 34.44
C ASP A 286 -45.04 -68.43 35.37
N ASN A 287 -44.98 -68.23 36.69
CA ASN A 287 -45.20 -69.29 37.68
C ASN A 287 -46.62 -69.87 37.59
N LEU A 288 -47.64 -69.02 37.43
CA LEU A 288 -49.03 -69.46 37.28
C LEU A 288 -49.23 -70.30 36.00
N LEU A 289 -48.69 -69.84 34.88
CA LEU A 289 -48.74 -70.55 33.60
C LEU A 289 -47.94 -71.85 33.64
N GLY A 290 -46.80 -71.88 34.32
CA GLY A 290 -46.00 -73.08 34.54
C GLY A 290 -46.69 -74.14 35.40
N LEU A 291 -47.59 -73.73 36.29
CA LEU A 291 -48.43 -74.64 37.10
C LEU A 291 -49.69 -75.12 36.35
N GLN A 292 -50.00 -74.54 35.19
CA GLN A 292 -51.18 -74.92 34.42
C GLN A 292 -50.96 -76.32 33.81
N ARG A 293 -51.75 -77.30 34.27
CA ARG A 293 -51.79 -78.64 33.69
C ARG A 293 -52.06 -78.57 32.19
N CYS A 294 -51.29 -79.30 31.42
CA CYS A 294 -51.48 -79.42 29.98
C CYS A 294 -52.93 -79.87 29.71
N VAL A 295 -53.62 -79.30 28.73
CA VAL A 295 -55.06 -79.51 28.45
C VAL A 295 -55.41 -81.00 28.21
N PHE A 296 -54.40 -81.85 28.03
CA PHE A 296 -54.51 -83.31 27.88
C PHE A 296 -54.36 -84.11 29.18
N ASP A 297 -54.01 -83.47 30.31
CA ASP A 297 -53.84 -84.13 31.62
C ASP A 297 -55.19 -84.13 32.37
N LYS A 298 -56.15 -84.88 31.83
CA LYS A 298 -57.49 -85.05 32.42
C LYS A 298 -57.46 -86.22 33.40
N THR A 299 -57.28 -85.94 34.69
CA THR A 299 -57.58 -86.90 35.76
C THR A 299 -58.60 -86.28 36.70
N GLY A 300 -59.80 -86.88 36.76
CA GLY A 300 -60.89 -86.48 37.65
C GLY A 300 -61.91 -87.62 37.80
N LEU A 301 -62.71 -87.58 38.87
CA LEU A 301 -63.75 -88.58 39.17
C LEU A 301 -64.71 -88.70 37.98
N GLY A 302 -64.64 -89.85 37.29
CA GLY A 302 -65.40 -90.17 36.07
C GLY A 302 -64.58 -90.22 34.77
N PHE A 303 -63.26 -89.97 34.79
CA PHE A 303 -62.41 -90.08 33.60
C PHE A 303 -61.81 -91.50 33.46
N GLU A 304 -62.23 -92.24 32.44
CA GLU A 304 -61.58 -93.47 32.00
C GLU A 304 -60.50 -93.15 30.96
N GLU A 305 -59.27 -93.54 31.29
CA GLU A 305 -58.09 -93.32 30.46
C GLU A 305 -58.16 -94.18 29.20
N MET A 306 -58.63 -93.59 28.08
CA MET A 306 -58.51 -94.25 26.78
C MET A 306 -57.05 -94.24 26.34
N LYS A 307 -56.40 -95.39 26.46
CA LYS A 307 -55.10 -95.71 25.86
C LYS A 307 -55.14 -95.39 24.37
N ASN A 308 -54.65 -94.22 23.95
CA ASN A 308 -54.03 -93.90 22.65
C ASN A 308 -54.09 -92.40 22.31
N ILE A 309 -53.41 -91.53 23.07
CA ILE A 309 -53.14 -90.16 22.59
C ILE A 309 -51.65 -89.88 22.67
N LYS A 310 -51.02 -89.74 21.50
CA LYS A 310 -49.63 -89.34 21.34
C LYS A 310 -49.45 -87.92 21.90
N HIS A 311 -48.61 -87.77 22.91
CA HIS A 311 -48.18 -86.46 23.41
C HIS A 311 -47.54 -85.64 22.29
N PHE A 312 -48.19 -84.55 21.88
CA PHE A 312 -47.51 -83.50 21.13
C PHE A 312 -46.71 -82.64 22.11
N LYS A 313 -45.40 -82.54 21.89
CA LYS A 313 -44.51 -81.64 22.65
C LYS A 313 -44.98 -80.19 22.49
N ASN A 314 -45.11 -79.48 23.61
CA ASN A 314 -45.52 -78.09 23.71
C ASN A 314 -44.80 -77.18 22.70
N PHE A 315 -45.57 -76.39 21.95
CA PHE A 315 -45.11 -75.51 20.86
C PHE A 315 -44.68 -74.10 21.31
N PHE A 316 -44.67 -73.78 22.61
CA PHE A 316 -44.24 -72.46 23.06
C PHE A 316 -42.73 -72.43 23.28
N VAL A 317 -42.00 -72.21 22.19
CA VAL A 317 -40.60 -71.80 22.23
C VAL A 317 -40.55 -70.33 22.67
N LYS A 318 -39.89 -70.06 23.81
CA LYS A 318 -39.55 -68.69 24.23
C LYS A 318 -38.62 -68.12 23.16
N LYS A 319 -39.08 -67.07 22.46
CA LYS A 319 -38.28 -66.38 21.45
C LYS A 319 -37.27 -65.51 22.19
N ASN A 320 -36.01 -65.96 22.23
CA ASN A 320 -34.87 -65.14 22.63
C ASN A 320 -34.70 -63.97 21.66
#